data_AF-A0A068CMT8-F1
#
_entry.id   AF-A0A068CMT8-F1
#
_cell.length_a   1.000
_cell.length_b   1.000
_cell.length_c   1.000
_cell.angle_alpha   90.00
_cell.angle_beta   90.00
_cell.angle_gamma   90.00
#
_symmetry.space_group_name_H-M   'P 1'
#
loop_
_entity.id
_entity.type
_entity.pdbx_description
1 polymer ?
#
loop_
_entity_poly.entity_id
_entity_poly.type
_entity_poly.pdbx_seq_one_letter_code
_entity_poly.pdbx_strand_id
1 'polypeptide(L)'
;MHVIQFLLFFNSAWIASCGLLESSTAKQCYKIDKNEMGICKGILPEPREFALPNFISKRHSAPSNVYDELQFLEIKKFNLSCASYSKRFLCYLYTPTCISSRRFYPCRDECNYLKEKCLSALKSYNLPWPAYAKCKDFPQTNCVRLDESSNFTENTNLQI
;
A
#
# COMPACT_ATOMS: atom_id res chain seq x y z
N MET A 1 -2.03 46.09 45.84
CA MET A 1 -2.87 45.50 46.91
C MET A 1 -3.47 44.19 46.37
N HIS A 2 -3.35 43.02 47.01
CA HIS A 2 -3.79 42.64 48.37
C HIS A 2 -5.32 42.53 48.48
N VAL A 3 -5.97 41.43 48.90
CA VAL A 3 -5.60 39.99 49.05
C VAL A 3 -6.89 39.15 48.75
N ILE A 4 -7.11 37.84 48.96
CA ILE A 4 -6.57 36.75 49.81
C ILE A 4 -6.36 35.47 48.97
N GLN A 5 -5.46 34.58 49.40
CA GLN A 5 -5.16 33.26 48.83
C GLN A 5 -5.97 32.13 49.51
N PHE A 6 -6.60 31.24 48.75
CA PHE A 6 -7.11 29.96 49.26
C PHE A 6 -6.73 28.79 48.34
N LEU A 7 -5.61 28.15 48.65
CA LEU A 7 -5.34 26.77 48.23
C LEU A 7 -5.94 25.85 49.28
N LEU A 8 -6.93 25.02 48.90
CA LEU A 8 -7.35 23.87 49.69
C LEU A 8 -7.27 22.60 48.84
N PHE A 9 -6.13 21.93 49.06
CA PHE A 9 -5.78 20.53 48.83
C PHE A 9 -6.76 19.61 48.08
N PHE A 10 -6.21 19.03 47.01
CA PHE A 10 -6.29 17.59 46.66
C PHE A 10 -7.46 16.78 47.24
N ASN A 11 -8.39 16.39 46.36
CA ASN A 11 -8.91 15.03 46.38
C ASN A 11 -8.94 14.48 44.95
N SER A 12 -8.35 13.29 44.75
CA SER A 12 -8.08 12.71 43.43
C SER A 12 -9.27 11.90 42.92
N ALA A 13 -10.21 12.57 42.23
CA ALA A 13 -11.38 11.94 41.61
C ALA A 13 -11.49 12.33 40.13
N TRP A 14 -10.71 11.65 39.28
CA TRP A 14 -10.92 11.44 37.83
C TRP A 14 -11.84 12.42 37.10
N ILE A 15 -11.30 13.59 36.72
CA ILE A 15 -11.89 14.34 35.60
C ILE A 15 -11.67 13.50 34.34
N ALA A 16 -12.71 12.77 33.92
CA ALA A 16 -12.72 11.98 32.70
C ALA A 16 -12.83 12.91 31.47
N SER A 17 -11.76 13.63 31.19
CA SER A 17 -11.59 14.44 29.98
C SER A 17 -11.53 13.54 28.75
N CYS A 18 -12.69 13.09 28.27
CA CYS A 18 -12.82 12.35 27.02
C CYS A 18 -12.69 13.32 25.83
N GLY A 19 -11.47 13.81 25.62
CA GLY A 19 -11.08 14.71 24.55
C GLY A 19 -9.68 14.39 24.07
N LEU A 20 -9.52 14.32 22.74
CA LEU A 20 -8.24 14.22 22.04
C LEU A 20 -7.40 12.93 22.29
N LEU A 21 -7.97 11.78 21.93
CA LEU A 21 -7.18 10.68 21.33
C LEU A 21 -7.75 10.30 19.95
N GLU A 22 -7.81 11.29 19.07
CA GLU A 22 -8.06 11.04 17.65
C GLU A 22 -6.78 10.53 16.98
N SER A 23 -6.80 9.26 16.57
CA SER A 23 -5.84 8.62 15.67
C SER A 23 -4.37 8.47 16.16
N SER A 24 -4.04 7.31 16.73
CA SER A 24 -2.70 6.72 16.59
C SER A 24 -2.74 5.62 15.52
N THR A 25 -2.23 5.92 14.31
CA THR A 25 -2.34 5.02 13.16
C THR A 25 -1.37 3.84 13.24
N ALA A 26 -1.77 2.77 13.94
CA ALA A 26 -1.23 1.45 13.65
C ALA A 26 -1.59 1.09 12.20
N LYS A 27 -0.62 1.08 11.29
CA LYS A 27 -0.81 0.57 9.92
C LYS A 27 -1.06 -0.93 9.98
N GLN A 28 -2.35 -1.29 10.03
CA GLN A 28 -2.77 -2.68 10.09
C GLN A 28 -2.29 -3.43 8.83
N CYS A 29 -1.59 -4.54 9.05
CA CYS A 29 -1.37 -5.54 8.03
C CYS A 29 -2.63 -6.42 7.91
N TYR A 30 -3.01 -6.75 6.68
CA TYR A 30 -4.13 -7.63 6.35
C TYR A 30 -3.60 -8.87 5.62
N LYS A 31 -4.10 -10.04 6.00
CA LYS A 31 -3.83 -11.30 5.29
C LYS A 31 -4.54 -11.30 3.94
N ILE A 32 -3.89 -11.84 2.91
CA ILE A 32 -4.49 -12.02 1.59
C ILE A 32 -5.39 -13.25 1.60
N ASP A 33 -6.66 -13.09 1.19
CA ASP A 33 -7.44 -14.24 0.72
C ASP A 33 -7.07 -14.51 -0.75
N LYS A 34 -6.44 -15.67 -0.98
CA LYS A 34 -5.88 -16.06 -2.28
C LYS A 34 -6.96 -16.37 -3.31
N ASN A 35 -8.20 -16.56 -2.89
CA ASN A 35 -9.33 -16.83 -3.77
C ASN A 35 -9.97 -15.54 -4.28
N GLU A 36 -10.04 -14.51 -3.44
CA GLU A 36 -10.68 -13.21 -3.74
C GLU A 36 -9.80 -12.26 -4.57
N MET A 37 -8.51 -12.57 -4.74
CA MET A 37 -7.51 -11.74 -5.43
C MET A 37 -7.73 -11.51 -6.94
N GLY A 38 -8.77 -12.10 -7.55
CA GLY A 38 -9.15 -11.89 -8.94
C GLY A 38 -7.98 -11.98 -9.93
N ILE A 39 -7.77 -10.92 -10.71
CA ILE A 39 -6.67 -10.78 -11.70
C ILE A 39 -5.26 -11.01 -11.13
N CYS A 40 -5.09 -10.92 -9.81
CA CYS A 40 -3.82 -11.10 -9.10
C CYS A 40 -3.64 -12.49 -8.45
N LYS A 41 -4.61 -13.39 -8.62
CA LYS A 41 -4.56 -14.77 -8.13
C LYS A 41 -3.33 -15.52 -8.70
N GLY A 42 -2.46 -15.99 -7.81
CA GLY A 42 -1.21 -16.69 -8.18
C GLY A 42 -0.08 -15.81 -8.74
N ILE A 43 -0.24 -14.48 -8.78
CA ILE A 43 0.77 -13.55 -9.37
C ILE A 43 1.83 -13.10 -8.34
N LEU A 44 1.51 -13.18 -7.06
CA LEU A 44 2.34 -12.67 -5.95
C LEU A 44 3.00 -13.83 -5.15
N PRO A 45 4.19 -13.62 -4.57
CA PRO A 45 4.82 -14.59 -3.68
C PRO A 45 4.04 -14.73 -2.37
N GLU A 46 4.10 -15.90 -1.75
CA GLU A 46 3.30 -16.31 -0.60
C GLU A 46 4.17 -17.07 0.43
N PRO A 47 3.92 -16.95 1.76
CA PRO A 47 2.89 -16.14 2.41
C PRO A 47 3.20 -14.63 2.40
N ARG A 48 2.16 -13.78 2.39
CA ARG A 48 2.31 -12.32 2.55
C ARG A 48 1.10 -11.67 3.23
N GLU A 49 1.32 -10.46 3.74
CA GLU A 49 0.29 -9.52 4.17
C GLU A 49 0.41 -8.20 3.40
N PHE A 50 -0.63 -7.36 3.40
CA PHE A 50 -0.66 -6.05 2.73
C PHE A 50 -1.25 -4.96 3.63
N ALA A 51 -1.00 -3.68 3.34
CA ALA A 51 -1.45 -2.56 4.18
C ALA A 51 -2.18 -1.46 3.42
N LEU A 52 -3.30 -0.98 3.96
CA LEU A 52 -4.12 0.09 3.41
C LEU A 52 -3.78 1.47 4.00
N PRO A 53 -4.05 2.59 3.31
CA PRO A 53 -4.52 2.68 1.92
C PRO A 53 -3.46 2.26 0.90
N ASN A 54 -3.90 1.78 -0.26
CA ASN A 54 -3.04 1.33 -1.36
C ASN A 54 -2.67 2.47 -2.33
N PHE A 55 -1.94 2.18 -3.40
CA PHE A 55 -1.48 3.24 -4.33
C PHE A 55 -2.59 3.72 -5.29
N ILE A 56 -3.55 2.84 -5.61
CA ILE A 56 -4.61 3.11 -6.60
C ILE A 56 -5.60 4.17 -6.09
N SER A 57 -6.08 4.02 -4.85
CA SER A 57 -7.18 4.83 -4.32
C SER A 57 -7.10 4.97 -2.81
N LYS A 58 -7.16 6.22 -2.34
CA LYS A 58 -7.33 6.55 -0.91
C LYS A 58 -8.68 6.08 -0.35
N ARG A 59 -9.63 5.67 -1.21
CA ARG A 59 -10.94 5.13 -0.81
C ARG A 59 -10.90 3.62 -0.51
N HIS A 60 -9.79 2.94 -0.76
CA HIS A 60 -9.58 1.56 -0.29
C HIS A 60 -9.18 1.58 1.18
N SER A 61 -10.18 1.74 2.04
CA SER A 61 -10.08 1.68 3.50
C SER A 61 -10.30 0.27 4.07
N ALA A 62 -10.97 -0.62 3.33
CA ALA A 62 -11.18 -2.02 3.70
C ALA A 62 -10.60 -2.99 2.66
N PRO A 63 -10.14 -4.21 3.06
CA PRO A 63 -9.65 -5.25 2.16
C PRO A 63 -10.65 -5.65 1.06
N SER A 64 -11.94 -5.74 1.38
CA SER A 64 -13.00 -6.12 0.43
C SER A 64 -13.01 -5.22 -0.80
N ASN A 65 -12.88 -3.89 -0.63
CA ASN A 65 -12.87 -2.95 -1.76
C ASN A 65 -11.70 -3.17 -2.72
N VAL A 66 -10.60 -3.76 -2.24
CA VAL A 66 -9.47 -4.15 -3.09
C VAL A 66 -9.81 -5.40 -3.89
N TYR A 67 -10.43 -6.39 -3.25
CA TYR A 67 -10.86 -7.62 -3.91
C TYR A 67 -11.98 -7.35 -4.93
N ASP A 68 -12.95 -6.49 -4.61
CA ASP A 68 -14.02 -6.03 -5.51
C ASP A 68 -13.44 -5.49 -6.84
N GLU A 69 -12.44 -4.59 -6.77
CA GLU A 69 -11.82 -4.02 -7.98
C GLU A 69 -10.91 -5.03 -8.70
N LEU A 70 -10.19 -5.90 -7.98
CA LEU A 70 -9.36 -6.95 -8.59
C LEU A 70 -10.20 -8.02 -9.33
N GLN A 71 -11.38 -8.37 -8.80
CA GLN A 71 -12.34 -9.26 -9.46
C GLN A 71 -13.02 -8.55 -10.64
N PHE A 72 -13.39 -7.27 -10.49
CA PHE A 72 -13.91 -6.48 -11.61
C PHE A 72 -12.93 -6.39 -12.79
N LEU A 73 -11.63 -6.19 -12.53
CA LEU A 73 -10.59 -6.19 -13.57
C LEU A 73 -10.46 -7.55 -14.28
N GLU A 74 -10.62 -8.66 -13.56
CA GLU A 74 -10.63 -10.01 -14.14
C GLU A 74 -11.87 -10.23 -15.02
N ILE A 75 -13.06 -9.86 -14.54
CA ILE A 75 -14.33 -9.95 -15.27
C ILE A 75 -14.29 -9.10 -16.55
N LYS A 76 -13.64 -7.92 -16.49
CA LYS A 76 -13.39 -7.06 -17.66
C LYS A 76 -12.25 -7.55 -18.55
N LYS A 77 -11.61 -8.68 -18.23
CA LYS A 77 -10.47 -9.28 -18.95
C LYS A 77 -9.33 -8.28 -19.17
N PHE A 78 -9.09 -7.39 -18.20
CA PHE A 78 -8.00 -6.44 -18.28
C PHE A 78 -6.66 -7.18 -18.37
N ASN A 79 -5.82 -6.84 -19.35
CA ASN A 79 -4.57 -7.55 -19.56
C ASN A 79 -3.44 -6.59 -19.96
N LEU A 80 -2.67 -6.15 -18.96
CA LEU A 80 -1.39 -5.51 -19.18
C LEU A 80 -0.33 -6.61 -19.38
N SER A 81 0.39 -6.59 -20.51
CA SER A 81 1.41 -7.61 -20.87
C SER A 81 2.55 -7.03 -21.72
N CYS A 82 2.93 -5.78 -21.43
CA CYS A 82 4.01 -5.04 -22.07
C CYS A 82 5.40 -5.27 -21.44
N ALA A 83 5.44 -5.96 -20.30
CA ALA A 83 6.64 -6.48 -19.64
C ALA A 83 6.26 -7.72 -18.83
N SER A 84 7.19 -8.63 -18.56
CA SER A 84 6.95 -9.87 -17.81
C SER A 84 6.29 -9.62 -16.45
N TYR A 85 6.86 -8.71 -15.64
CA TYR A 85 6.34 -8.36 -14.32
C TYR A 85 5.21 -7.31 -14.32
N SER A 86 4.63 -6.98 -15.48
CA SER A 86 3.59 -5.93 -15.59
C SER A 86 2.34 -6.20 -14.75
N LYS A 87 1.85 -7.44 -14.72
CA LYS A 87 0.77 -7.87 -13.81
C LYS A 87 1.20 -7.81 -12.35
N ARG A 88 2.41 -8.29 -12.05
CA ARG A 88 2.98 -8.28 -10.68
C ARG A 88 3.01 -6.86 -10.12
N PHE A 89 3.49 -5.88 -10.87
CA PHE A 89 3.50 -4.46 -10.48
C PHE A 89 2.09 -3.93 -10.17
N LEU A 90 1.11 -4.20 -11.03
CA LEU A 90 -0.30 -3.83 -10.79
C LEU A 90 -0.79 -4.37 -9.44
N CYS A 91 -0.55 -5.66 -9.17
CA CYS A 91 -0.95 -6.31 -7.93
C CYS A 91 -0.28 -5.69 -6.69
N TYR A 92 0.98 -5.25 -6.79
CA TYR A 92 1.66 -4.50 -5.74
C TYR A 92 1.12 -3.07 -5.52
N LEU A 93 0.42 -2.47 -6.50
CA LEU A 93 -0.27 -1.19 -6.29
C LEU A 93 -1.57 -1.36 -5.49
N TYR A 94 -2.26 -2.48 -5.65
CA TYR A 94 -3.49 -2.85 -4.94
C TYR A 94 -3.23 -3.44 -3.55
N THR A 95 -2.25 -4.34 -3.43
CA THR A 95 -1.91 -5.10 -2.22
C THR A 95 -0.43 -4.90 -1.82
N PRO A 96 -0.02 -3.66 -1.50
CA PRO A 96 1.37 -3.34 -1.17
C PRO A 96 1.80 -4.05 0.12
N THR A 97 2.91 -4.78 0.06
CA THR A 97 3.43 -5.68 1.11
C THR A 97 3.49 -5.00 2.47
N CYS A 98 3.04 -5.70 3.51
CA CYS A 98 3.19 -5.30 4.91
C CYS A 98 4.18 -6.21 5.63
N ILE A 99 5.15 -5.64 6.33
CA ILE A 99 6.10 -6.35 7.21
C ILE A 99 6.28 -5.47 8.46
N SER A 100 6.05 -6.02 9.65
CA SER A 100 6.16 -5.28 10.93
C SER A 100 5.44 -3.92 10.93
N SER A 101 4.19 -3.90 10.43
CA SER A 101 3.35 -2.70 10.24
C SER A 101 3.94 -1.61 9.32
N ARG A 102 5.05 -1.88 8.63
CA ARG A 102 5.62 -1.03 7.57
C ARG A 102 5.13 -1.51 6.21
N ARG A 103 4.82 -0.56 5.32
CA ARG A 103 4.32 -0.84 3.97
C ARG A 103 5.43 -0.65 2.95
N PHE A 104 5.62 -1.66 2.10
CA PHE A 104 6.62 -1.70 1.04
C PHE A 104 5.93 -1.66 -0.33
N TYR A 105 6.45 -0.80 -1.20
CA TYR A 105 5.97 -0.59 -2.56
C TYR A 105 7.09 -0.96 -3.57
N PRO A 106 6.78 -1.16 -4.86
CA PRO A 106 7.80 -1.30 -5.89
C PRO A 106 8.82 -0.16 -5.87
N CYS A 107 10.07 -0.44 -6.23
CA CYS A 107 11.09 0.61 -6.35
C CYS A 107 10.77 1.55 -7.53
N ARG A 108 11.22 2.81 -7.44
CA ARG A 108 11.06 3.84 -8.49
C ARG A 108 11.50 3.36 -9.87
N ASP A 109 12.59 2.61 -9.93
CA ASP A 109 13.19 2.12 -11.16
C ASP A 109 12.26 1.10 -11.86
N GLU A 110 11.55 0.27 -11.09
CA GLU A 110 10.56 -0.69 -11.59
C GLU A 110 9.38 0.04 -12.26
N CYS A 111 8.92 1.13 -11.64
CA CYS A 111 7.90 1.99 -12.24
C CYS A 111 8.41 2.66 -13.51
N ASN A 112 9.65 3.17 -13.51
CA ASN A 112 10.24 3.84 -14.68
C ASN A 112 10.37 2.87 -15.87
N TYR A 113 10.93 1.69 -15.65
CA TYR A 113 11.05 0.65 -16.67
C TYR A 113 9.67 0.21 -17.19
N LEU A 114 8.73 -0.10 -16.28
CA LEU A 114 7.40 -0.52 -16.70
C LEU A 114 6.67 0.58 -17.46
N LYS A 115 6.82 1.85 -17.05
CA LYS A 115 6.26 3.00 -17.76
C LYS A 115 6.86 3.13 -19.17
N GLU A 116 8.16 2.93 -19.33
CA GLU A 116 8.81 2.93 -20.64
C GLU A 116 8.18 1.88 -21.57
N LYS A 117 8.09 0.62 -21.12
CA LYS A 117 7.54 -0.48 -21.94
C LYS A 117 6.03 -0.35 -22.19
N CYS A 118 5.27 0.14 -21.21
CA CYS A 118 3.80 0.11 -21.26
C CYS A 118 3.13 1.39 -21.74
N LEU A 119 3.80 2.55 -21.72
CA LEU A 119 3.18 3.82 -22.12
C LEU A 119 2.74 3.83 -23.60
N SER A 120 3.45 3.13 -24.48
CA SER A 120 3.04 3.00 -25.89
C SER A 120 1.73 2.22 -26.02
N ALA A 121 1.63 1.06 -25.37
CA ALA A 121 0.44 0.21 -25.38
C ALA A 121 -0.78 0.88 -24.72
N LEU A 122 -0.59 1.66 -23.64
CA LEU A 122 -1.67 2.46 -23.05
C LEU A 122 -2.14 3.56 -24.02
N LYS A 123 -1.21 4.27 -24.67
CA LYS A 123 -1.54 5.31 -25.66
C LYS A 123 -2.32 4.78 -26.86
N SER A 124 -2.06 3.55 -27.34
CA SER A 124 -2.87 2.95 -28.42
C SER A 124 -4.34 2.69 -28.04
N TYR A 125 -4.67 2.68 -26.75
CA TYR A 125 -6.06 2.67 -26.25
C TYR A 125 -6.54 4.07 -25.80
N ASN A 126 -5.84 5.14 -26.17
CA ASN A 126 -6.03 6.51 -25.68
C ASN A 126 -5.94 6.67 -24.15
N LEU A 127 -5.31 5.72 -23.45
CA LEU A 127 -5.11 5.78 -22.00
C LEU A 127 -3.78 6.48 -21.67
N PRO A 128 -3.77 7.48 -20.77
CA PRO A 128 -2.52 8.04 -20.25
C PRO A 128 -1.87 7.09 -19.25
N TRP A 129 -0.61 7.36 -18.89
CA TRP A 129 -0.03 6.73 -17.69
C TRP A 129 -0.84 7.15 -16.45
N PRO A 130 -1.32 6.22 -15.60
CA PRO A 130 -2.26 6.56 -14.54
C PRO A 130 -1.69 7.56 -13.53
N ALA A 131 -2.50 8.57 -13.19
CA ALA A 131 -2.10 9.70 -12.35
C ALA A 131 -1.78 9.33 -10.89
N TYR A 132 -2.20 8.13 -10.46
CA TYR A 132 -1.89 7.53 -9.16
C TYR A 132 -0.53 6.77 -9.13
N ALA A 133 0.05 6.45 -10.29
CA ALA A 133 1.29 5.67 -10.40
C ALA A 133 2.48 6.50 -10.91
N LYS A 134 2.57 7.79 -10.56
CA LYS A 134 3.69 8.64 -11.00
C LYS A 134 4.99 8.14 -10.36
N CYS A 135 5.94 7.67 -11.16
CA CYS A 135 7.13 6.97 -10.65
C CYS A 135 8.00 7.77 -9.67
N LYS A 136 7.97 9.10 -9.70
CA LYS A 136 8.62 9.95 -8.68
C LYS A 136 8.06 9.74 -7.26
N ASP A 137 6.78 9.36 -7.14
CA ASP A 137 6.08 9.14 -5.87
C ASP A 137 6.43 7.76 -5.26
N PHE A 138 7.15 6.89 -6.00
CA PHE A 138 7.67 5.62 -5.51
C PHE A 138 9.04 5.81 -4.83
N PRO A 139 9.35 5.00 -3.80
CA PRO A 139 10.61 5.04 -3.07
C PRO A 139 11.81 4.50 -3.87
N GLN A 140 13.02 4.94 -3.53
CA GLN A 140 14.29 4.44 -4.10
C GLN A 140 14.98 3.39 -3.20
N THR A 141 14.72 3.44 -1.89
CA THR A 141 15.22 2.51 -0.87
C THR A 141 14.03 1.95 -0.08
N ASN A 142 14.23 0.86 0.67
CA ASN A 142 13.18 0.19 1.45
C ASN A 142 11.94 -0.13 0.58
N CYS A 143 12.22 -0.74 -0.58
CA CYS A 143 11.28 -0.94 -1.68
C CYS A 143 11.46 -2.31 -2.31
N VAL A 144 10.45 -2.78 -3.04
CA VAL A 144 10.40 -4.12 -3.62
C VAL A 144 10.91 -4.10 -5.06
N ARG A 145 11.88 -4.96 -5.37
CA ARG A 145 12.29 -5.29 -6.74
C ARG A 145 11.37 -6.38 -7.30
N LEU A 146 11.10 -6.36 -8.60
CA LEU A 146 10.05 -7.19 -9.22
C LEU A 146 10.53 -8.16 -10.29
N ASP A 147 11.84 -8.41 -10.37
CA ASP A 147 12.48 -9.26 -11.36
C ASP A 147 12.00 -10.72 -11.32
N GLU A 148 12.14 -11.42 -12.45
CA GLU A 148 11.62 -12.79 -12.60
C GLU A 148 12.36 -13.81 -11.74
N SER A 149 13.57 -13.47 -11.29
CA SER A 149 14.46 -14.29 -10.46
C SER A 149 14.33 -14.06 -8.95
N SER A 150 13.51 -13.10 -8.48
CA SER A 150 13.38 -12.80 -7.06
C SER A 150 12.59 -13.90 -6.32
N ASN A 151 13.28 -14.98 -5.97
CA ASN A 151 13.16 -15.53 -4.61
C ASN A 151 13.16 -14.37 -3.61
N PHE A 152 12.43 -14.48 -2.51
CA PHE A 152 12.39 -13.43 -1.49
C PHE A 152 13.70 -13.43 -0.69
N THR A 153 14.80 -13.02 -1.33
CA THR A 153 15.96 -12.45 -0.65
C THR A 153 15.51 -11.11 -0.06
N GLU A 154 14.90 -11.24 1.11
CA GLU A 154 15.07 -10.29 2.20
C GLU A 154 16.57 -9.99 2.31
N ASN A 155 17.03 -8.95 1.60
CA ASN A 155 18.38 -8.46 1.72
C ASN A 155 18.50 -7.92 3.15
N THR A 156 19.08 -8.74 4.03
CA THR A 156 19.34 -8.49 5.46
C THR A 156 20.45 -7.46 5.66
N ASN A 157 20.32 -6.35 4.93
CA ASN A 157 21.00 -5.08 5.08
C ASN A 157 19.97 -3.92 5.14
N LEU A 158 18.74 -4.21 5.59
CA LEU A 158 17.99 -3.26 6.41
C LEU A 158 18.77 -3.06 7.71
N GLN A 159 19.77 -2.16 7.68
CA GLN A 159 20.46 -1.73 8.88
C GLN A 159 19.46 -1.07 9.84
N ILE A 160 19.46 -1.56 11.07
CA ILE A 160 18.78 -0.99 12.25
C ILE A 160 19.88 -0.32 13.07
#